data_AF-A0A7L4ZT06-F1
#
_entry.id   AF-A0A7L4ZT06-F1
#
_cell.length_a   1.000
_cell.length_b   1.000
_cell.length_c   1.000
_cell.angle_alpha   90.00
_cell.angle_beta   90.00
_cell.angle_gamma   90.00
#
_symmetry.space_group_name_H-M   'P 1'
#
loop_
_entity.id
_entity.type
_entity.pdbx_description
1 polymer ?
#
loop_
_entity_poly.entity_id
_entity_poly.type
_entity_poly.pdbx_seq_one_letter_code
_entity_poly.pdbx_strand_id
1 'polypeptide(L)' 'MINNLTKNCTNESQLEKVRRGQELKFRWRDDWPVMEQEILKAGREAIARYEESHQNKQAQSSAS' A
#
# COMPACT_ATOMS: atom_id res chain seq x y z
N MET A 1 12.03 4.66 3.57
CA MET A 1 11.24 5.67 2.83
C MET A 1 9.95 5.09 2.26
N ILE A 2 9.97 3.95 1.57
CA ILE A 2 8.78 3.31 0.96
C ILE A 2 7.67 3.02 2.00
N ASN A 3 8.06 2.56 3.18
CA ASN A 3 7.11 2.26 4.27
C ASN A 3 6.28 3.48 4.74
N ASN A 4 6.77 4.71 4.57
CA ASN A 4 6.00 5.92 4.91
C ASN A 4 5.00 6.31 3.81
N LEU A 5 5.24 5.91 2.56
CA LEU A 5 4.35 6.15 1.43
C LEU A 5 3.15 5.21 1.47
N THR A 6 3.35 3.96 1.90
CA THR A 6 2.34 2.91 1.88
C THR A 6 1.58 2.71 3.19
N LYS A 7 1.98 3.36 4.29
CA LYS A 7 1.34 3.20 5.62
C LYS A 7 -0.17 3.50 5.68
N ASN A 8 -0.67 4.31 4.75
CA ASN A 8 -2.08 4.67 4.66
C ASN A 8 -2.79 3.96 3.49
N CYS A 9 -2.14 3.00 2.83
CA CYS A 9 -2.79 2.22 1.78
C CYS A 9 -3.74 1.21 2.43
N THR A 10 -5.03 1.48 2.30
CA THR A 10 -6.12 0.62 2.82
C THR A 10 -6.84 -0.15 1.71
N ASN A 11 -6.58 0.21 0.45
CA ASN A 11 -7.15 -0.43 -0.73
C ASN A 11 -6.23 -0.22 -1.95
N GLU A 12 -6.49 -0.98 -3.02
CA GLU A 12 -5.71 -0.93 -4.26
C GLU A 12 -5.75 0.43 -4.96
N SER A 13 -6.88 1.17 -4.88
CA SER A 13 -6.98 2.51 -5.48
C SER A 13 -6.00 3.51 -4.87
N GLN A 14 -5.79 3.44 -3.55
CA GLN A 14 -4.78 4.27 -2.87
C GLN A 14 -3.37 3.86 -3.27
N LEU A 15 -3.09 2.55 -3.36
CA LEU A 15 -1.80 2.05 -3.82
C LEU A 15 -1.48 2.52 -5.24
N GLU A 16 -2.45 2.48 -6.15
CA GLU A 16 -2.27 2.95 -7.53
C GLU A 16 -1.95 4.45 -7.57
N LYS A 17 -2.62 5.27 -6.76
CA LYS A 17 -2.32 6.71 -6.64
C LYS A 17 -0.89 6.96 -6.18
N VAL A 18 -0.41 6.19 -5.19
CA VAL A 18 0.98 6.27 -4.71
C VAL A 18 1.95 5.86 -5.82
N ARG A 19 1.71 4.72 -6.49
CA ARG A 19 2.55 4.22 -7.58
C ARG A 19 2.65 5.23 -8.73
N ARG A 20 1.52 5.76 -9.21
CA ARG A 20 1.50 6.79 -10.27
C ARG A 20 2.21 8.09 -9.84
N GLY A 21 2.03 8.52 -8.59
CA GLY A 21 2.72 9.70 -8.07
C GLY A 21 4.24 9.53 -8.03
N GLN A 22 4.73 8.34 -7.68
CA GLN A 22 6.16 8.03 -7.75
C GLN A 22 6.65 7.86 -9.19
N GLU A 23 5.84 7.25 -10.06
CA GLU A 23 6.17 7.07 -11.49
C GLU A 23 6.42 8.41 -12.17
N LEU A 24 5.51 9.38 -12.02
CA LEU A 24 5.67 10.71 -12.60
C LEU A 24 6.98 11.38 -12.15
N LYS A 25 7.41 11.12 -10.91
CA LYS A 25 8.62 11.71 -10.32
C LYS A 25 9.90 10.97 -10.68
N PHE A 26 9.85 9.66 -10.88
CA PHE A 26 11.03 8.80 -10.95
C PHE A 26 11.12 7.91 -12.19
N ARG A 27 10.15 7.94 -13.11
CA ARG A 27 10.15 7.12 -14.34
C ARG A 27 11.40 7.28 -15.21
N TRP A 28 12.12 8.39 -15.06
CA TRP A 28 13.36 8.67 -15.80
C TRP A 28 14.58 7.97 -15.21
N ARG A 29 14.45 7.32 -14.04
CA ARG A 29 15.52 6.54 -13.41
C ARG A 29 15.52 5.12 -13.96
N ASP A 30 16.70 4.59 -14.29
CA ASP A 30 16.89 3.20 -14.70
C ASP A 30 16.39 2.17 -13.67
N ASP A 31 16.50 2.48 -12.38
CA ASP A 31 16.06 1.60 -11.29
C ASP A 31 14.56 1.74 -10.95
N TRP A 32 13.81 2.54 -11.71
CA TRP A 32 12.36 2.68 -11.54
C TRP A 32 11.59 1.34 -11.43
N PRO A 33 11.78 0.34 -12.32
CA PRO A 33 11.05 -0.92 -12.21
C PRO A 33 11.28 -1.65 -10.89
N VAL A 34 12.48 -1.54 -10.31
CA VAL A 34 12.79 -2.14 -8.99
C VAL A 34 12.07 -1.38 -7.88
N MET A 35 12.13 -0.05 -7.90
CA MET A 35 11.41 0.78 -6.92
C MET A 35 9.89 0.60 -7.01
N GLU A 36 9.34 0.46 -8.22
CA GLU A 36 7.92 0.19 -8.45
C GLU A 36 7.48 -1.13 -7.79
N GLN A 37 8.25 -2.20 -8.01
CA GLN A 37 8.00 -3.50 -7.39
C GLN A 37 7.98 -3.40 -5.86
N GLU A 38 8.93 -2.68 -5.27
CA GLU A 38 9.00 -2.47 -3.83
C GLU A 38 7.81 -1.65 -3.29
N ILE A 39 7.36 -0.63 -4.03
CA ILE A 39 6.15 0.14 -3.68
C ILE A 39 4.92 -0.75 -3.72
N LEU A 40 4.74 -1.53 -4.78
CA LEU A 40 3.59 -2.43 -4.94
C LEU A 40 3.59 -3.51 -3.85
N LYS A 41 4.74 -4.09 -3.54
CA LYS A 41 4.90 -5.09 -2.47
C LYS A 41 4.53 -4.49 -1.11
N ALA A 42 5.17 -3.40 -0.70
CA ALA A 42 4.89 -2.74 0.57
C ALA A 42 3.45 -2.22 0.67
N GLY A 43 2.85 -1.83 -0.46
CA GLY A 43 1.45 -1.42 -0.55
C GLY A 43 0.48 -2.57 -0.30
N ARG A 44 0.69 -3.71 -0.96
CA ARG A 44 -0.13 -4.91 -0.74
C ARG A 44 -0.01 -5.42 0.68
N GLU A 45 1.19 -5.41 1.27
CA GLU A 45 1.37 -5.77 2.68
C GLU A 45 0.61 -4.84 3.63
N ALA A 46 0.60 -3.53 3.36
CA ALA A 46 -0.17 -2.58 4.16
C ALA A 46 -1.68 -2.80 4.05
N ILE A 47 -2.19 -3.08 2.84
CA ILE A 47 -3.60 -3.40 2.60
C ILE A 47 -3.98 -4.68 3.36
N ALA A 48 -3.18 -5.75 3.23
CA ALA A 48 -3.44 -7.02 3.92
C ALA A 48 -3.49 -6.84 5.46
N ARG A 49 -2.57 -6.05 6.03
CA ARG A 49 -2.58 -5.71 7.47
C ARG A 49 -3.81 -4.91 7.89
N TYR A 50 -4.27 -3.99 7.04
CA TYR A 50 -5.47 -3.22 7.27
C TYR A 50 -6.73 -4.12 7.25
N GLU A 51 -6.82 -5.00 6.26
CA GLU A 51 -7.90 -5.99 6.13
C GLU A 51 -7.94 -6.94 7.33
N GLU A 52 -6.80 -7.48 7.76
CA GLU A 52 -6.69 -8.34 8.95
C GLU A 52 -7.16 -7.61 10.22
N SER A 53 -6.71 -6.36 10.41
CA SER A 53 -7.10 -5.53 11.56
C SER A 53 -8.58 -5.17 11.55
N HIS A 54 -9.18 -4.97 10.37
CA HIS A 54 -10.59 -4.62 10.22
C HIS A 54 -11.52 -5.85 10.28
N GLN A 55 -11.10 -7.01 9.79
CA GLN A 55 -11.81 -8.27 10.04
C GLN A 55 -11.87 -8.58 11.54
N ASN A 56 -10.76 -8.36 12.26
CA ASN A 56 -10.74 -8.57 13.71
C ASN A 56 -11.69 -7.60 14.45
N LYS A 57 -11.77 -6.34 14.01
CA LYS A 57 -12.75 -5.37 14.54
C LYS A 57 -14.20 -5.73 14.25
N GLN A 58 -14.50 -6.26 13.07
CA GLN A 58 -15.86 -6.64 12.71
C GLN A 58 -16.31 -7.92 13.43
N ALA A 59 -15.41 -8.89 13.61
CA ALA A 59 -15.67 -10.09 14.42
C ALA A 59 -15.94 -9.78 15.90
N GLN A 60 -15.28 -8.75 16.45
CA GLN A 60 -15.44 -8.37 17.86
C GLN A 60 -16.67 -7.49 18.12
N SER A 61 -17.23 -6.85 17.09
CA SER A 61 -18.43 -6.00 17.19
C SER A 61 -19.75 -6.78 17.08
N SER A 62 -19.71 -8.08 16.73
CA SER A 62 -20.89 -8.95 16.63
C SER A 62 -21.08 -9.87 17.84
N ALA A 63 -20.30 -9.68 18.91
CA ALA A 63 -20.32 -10.50 20.12
C ALA A 63 -20.69 -9.70 21.39
N SER A 64 -21.36 -8.54 21.27
CA SER A 64 -21.84 -7.74 22.42
C SER A 64 -23.32 -7.41 22.32
#